data_AF-A0A7L0P964-F1
#
_entry.id   AF-A0A7L0P964-F1
#
_cell.length_a   1.000
_cell.length_b   1.000
_cell.length_c   1.000
_cell.angle_alpha   90.00
_cell.angle_beta   90.00
_cell.angle_gamma   90.00
#
_symmetry.space_group_name_H-M   'P 1'
#
loop_
_entity.id
_entity.type
_entity.pdbx_description
1 polymer ?
#
loop_
_entity_poly.entity_id
_entity_poly.type
_entity_poly.pdbx_seq_one_letter_code
_entity_poly.pdbx_strand_id
1 'polypeptide(L)'
;QKPRKSTPQTGEDTLNGHLPPGWQSYMSPQGRRYYVNTFTNETTWERPSSVPGTPKSPPANSPSVLTVNGYHISGTPVHQLDSGHISLRKASGDPQSPGSPAAPRRQSKESSLTINCVTFPHPDVMPEQQLLKPSEWSYCDYFWADKKDSQGNNTVSGFEILLQKQLKGKQMQKEMAEFVRERIKIEEEYAKNLSKLSQNSLAAQEEGTLGEAWAQLKKSLADEAEVHLKFSSKLQSEVEKPLLNFRENFKKDMKKCDHHIADLRKHLASRYAAVEKARKALTERQKDLEMKTQQLEVKLSNKTEEEIKKARRKSTQAGDDLMRCVDLYNQAQSKWFEEMVTTTLELERLEVERVEMIRQHLCQYTQLRHETDMFNQSTVELVDQLLRKVDPAKDRELWVKEHKTGDIRPVDMEI
;
A
#
# COMPACT_ATOMS: atom_id res chain seq x y z
N GLN A 1 22.17 28.70 14.68
CA GLN A 1 21.27 29.66 15.36
C GLN A 1 20.32 28.88 16.25
N LYS A 2 20.22 29.20 17.55
CA LYS A 2 19.24 28.54 18.46
C LYS A 2 17.82 29.02 18.11
N PRO A 3 16.78 28.16 18.14
CA PRO A 3 15.40 28.56 17.90
C PRO A 3 14.97 29.59 18.95
N ARG A 4 14.49 30.76 18.51
CA ARG A 4 13.95 31.79 19.40
C ARG A 4 12.54 31.38 19.84
N LYS A 5 12.35 31.23 21.15
CA LYS A 5 11.04 31.05 21.78
C LYS A 5 10.22 32.32 21.57
N SER A 6 9.02 32.23 21.01
CA SER A 6 8.16 33.41 20.84
C SER A 6 7.53 33.78 22.18
N THR A 7 7.86 34.95 22.73
CA THR A 7 7.13 35.55 23.86
C THR A 7 5.76 36.05 23.37
N PRO A 8 4.68 35.93 24.17
CA PRO A 8 3.36 36.37 23.73
C PRO A 8 3.35 37.89 23.54
N GLN A 9 3.01 38.36 22.33
CA GLN A 9 2.66 39.75 22.11
C GLN A 9 1.23 39.97 22.61
N THR A 10 1.11 40.87 23.57
CA THR A 10 -0.14 41.43 24.10
C THR A 10 -0.92 42.05 22.94
N GLY A 11 -1.91 41.34 22.38
CA GLY A 11 -2.79 41.90 21.34
C GLY A 11 -3.68 40.95 20.56
N GLU A 12 -3.41 39.63 20.50
CA GLU A 12 -4.22 38.66 19.72
C GLU A 12 -4.83 37.53 20.57
N ASP A 13 -4.92 37.70 21.89
CA ASP A 13 -5.20 36.63 22.87
C ASP A 13 -6.64 36.59 23.42
N THR A 14 -7.67 36.91 22.61
CA THR A 14 -9.07 36.78 23.09
C THR A 14 -9.97 35.83 22.33
N LEU A 15 -9.50 35.10 21.31
CA LEU A 15 -10.37 34.19 20.54
C LEU A 15 -9.82 32.80 20.21
N ASN A 16 -8.56 32.45 20.53
CA ASN A 16 -8.03 31.11 20.22
C ASN A 16 -7.17 30.53 21.37
N GLY A 17 -7.80 29.68 22.18
CA GLY A 17 -7.37 29.18 23.49
C GLY A 17 -5.98 28.54 23.62
N HIS A 18 -5.52 28.41 24.87
CA HIS A 18 -4.21 27.91 25.28
C HIS A 18 -3.82 26.58 24.60
N LEU A 19 -2.53 26.42 24.28
CA LEU A 19 -1.95 25.17 23.78
C LEU A 19 -2.09 24.06 24.85
N PRO A 20 -2.23 22.78 24.44
CA PRO A 20 -2.28 21.67 25.39
C PRO A 20 -0.97 21.57 26.21
N PRO A 21 -1.01 20.99 27.42
CA PRO A 21 0.18 20.78 28.24
C PRO A 21 1.29 20.08 27.46
N GLY A 22 2.50 20.62 27.53
CA GLY A 22 3.67 20.09 26.80
C GLY A 22 3.91 20.70 25.43
N TRP A 23 2.96 21.43 24.85
CA TRP A 23 3.16 22.05 23.53
C TRP A 23 3.69 23.48 23.63
N GLN A 24 4.72 23.79 22.85
CA GLN A 24 5.32 25.12 22.74
C GLN A 24 5.42 25.54 21.27
N SER A 25 5.20 26.82 20.98
CA SER A 25 5.34 27.37 19.63
C SER A 25 6.72 28.01 19.39
N TYR A 26 7.25 27.80 18.20
CA TYR A 26 8.51 28.34 17.72
C TYR A 26 8.35 28.91 16.31
N MET A 27 9.30 29.75 15.87
CA MET A 27 9.35 30.32 14.53
C MET A 27 10.52 29.72 13.75
N SER A 28 10.26 29.23 12.55
CA SER A 28 11.29 28.75 11.64
C SER A 28 12.11 29.93 11.08
N PRO A 29 13.33 29.69 10.55
CA PRO A 29 14.11 30.71 9.86
C PRO A 29 13.37 31.36 8.68
N GLN A 30 12.38 30.67 8.11
CA GLN A 30 11.53 31.15 7.02
C GLN A 30 10.27 31.90 7.52
N GLY A 31 10.19 32.21 8.83
CA GLY A 31 9.09 32.96 9.41
C GLY A 31 7.79 32.17 9.56
N ARG A 32 7.82 30.83 9.52
CA ARG A 32 6.64 29.99 9.75
C ARG A 32 6.59 29.50 11.18
N ARG A 33 5.42 29.56 11.81
CA ARG A 33 5.20 29.03 13.17
C ARG A 33 5.09 27.50 13.13
N TYR A 34 5.77 26.83 14.05
CA TYR A 34 5.66 25.39 14.27
C TYR A 34 5.52 25.10 15.76
N TYR A 35 4.96 23.93 16.10
CA TYR A 35 4.69 23.52 17.48
C TYR A 35 5.52 22.30 17.82
N VAL A 36 6.09 22.28 19.02
CA VAL A 36 6.94 21.20 19.54
C VAL A 36 6.34 20.71 20.85
N ASN A 37 6.16 19.39 20.97
CA ASN A 37 5.78 18.76 22.22
C ASN A 37 7.05 18.46 23.04
N THR A 38 7.20 19.10 24.20
CA THR A 38 8.36 18.94 25.07
C THR A 38 8.37 17.63 25.84
N PHE A 39 7.29 16.86 25.82
CA PHE A 39 7.21 15.52 26.44
C PHE A 39 7.54 14.40 25.44
N THR A 40 7.10 14.53 24.18
CA THR A 40 7.27 13.49 23.15
C THR A 40 8.34 13.83 22.10
N ASN A 41 8.88 15.05 22.10
CA ASN A 41 9.75 15.62 21.05
C ASN A 41 9.13 15.62 19.63
N GLU A 42 7.81 15.51 19.52
CA GLU A 42 7.11 15.62 18.24
C GLU A 42 7.04 17.08 17.76
N THR A 43 7.08 17.27 16.44
CA THR A 43 6.93 18.59 15.81
C THR A 43 5.81 18.60 14.78
N THR A 44 5.01 19.66 14.74
CA THR A 44 3.91 19.82 13.78
C THR A 44 3.80 21.27 13.31
N TRP A 45 3.29 21.46 12.10
CA TRP A 45 2.97 22.78 11.53
C TRP A 45 1.54 23.22 11.88
N GLU A 46 0.70 22.31 12.36
CA GLU A 46 -0.70 22.58 12.73
C GLU A 46 -0.83 22.79 14.24
N ARG A 47 -1.67 23.75 14.67
CA ARG A 47 -1.84 24.05 16.10
C ARG A 47 -2.52 22.87 16.81
N PRO A 48 -1.88 22.24 17.80
CA PRO A 48 -2.51 21.18 18.60
C PRO A 48 -3.71 21.74 19.37
N SER A 49 -4.86 21.04 19.33
CA SER A 49 -6.10 21.47 19.99
C SER A 49 -6.17 20.97 21.44
N SER A 50 -6.78 21.77 22.32
CA SER A 50 -6.86 21.54 23.77
C SER A 50 -8.09 20.76 24.24
N VAL A 51 -8.82 20.08 23.33
CA VAL A 51 -10.07 19.37 23.65
C VAL A 51 -9.95 17.85 23.41
N PRO A 52 -10.14 17.01 24.45
CA PRO A 52 -10.23 15.56 24.27
C PRO A 52 -11.61 15.15 23.71
N GLY A 53 -11.62 14.43 22.58
CA GLY A 53 -12.71 13.56 22.14
C GLY A 53 -13.81 14.17 21.26
N THR A 54 -13.65 14.05 19.94
CA THR A 54 -14.63 13.48 18.96
C THR A 54 -14.10 13.70 17.52
N PRO A 55 -14.36 12.78 16.56
CA PRO A 55 -13.77 12.84 15.23
C PRO A 55 -14.52 13.82 14.34
N LYS A 56 -13.79 14.70 13.62
CA LYS A 56 -14.33 15.46 12.50
C LYS A 56 -13.58 15.11 11.22
N SER A 57 -14.35 14.63 10.25
CA SER A 57 -13.99 14.34 8.86
C SER A 57 -13.33 15.55 8.18
N PRO A 58 -12.45 15.34 7.18
CA PRO A 58 -11.77 16.43 6.49
C PRO A 58 -12.69 17.09 5.46
N PRO A 59 -12.70 18.43 5.33
CA PRO A 59 -13.19 19.09 4.13
C PRO A 59 -12.06 19.17 3.09
N ALA A 60 -12.42 18.84 1.86
CA ALA A 60 -11.63 19.06 0.66
C ALA A 60 -11.46 20.57 0.38
N ASN A 61 -10.25 20.98 0.01
CA ASN A 61 -10.00 21.75 -1.23
C ASN A 61 -8.51 22.00 -1.47
N SER A 62 -8.08 21.61 -2.66
CA SER A 62 -6.76 21.84 -3.28
C SER A 62 -6.59 23.28 -3.80
N PRO A 63 -5.38 23.70 -4.18
CA PRO A 63 -5.18 24.67 -5.25
C PRO A 63 -4.80 23.99 -6.58
N SER A 64 -5.40 24.49 -7.65
CA SER A 64 -5.32 24.04 -9.03
C SER A 64 -3.96 24.30 -9.70
N VAL A 65 -3.57 23.41 -10.62
CA VAL A 65 -2.77 23.76 -11.81
C VAL A 65 -3.45 23.17 -13.06
N LEU A 66 -4.02 24.09 -13.83
CA LEU A 66 -4.28 24.16 -15.27
C LEU A 66 -4.27 22.88 -16.14
N THR A 67 -5.37 22.63 -16.84
CA THR A 67 -5.36 22.11 -18.20
C THR A 67 -6.41 22.82 -19.06
N VAL A 68 -6.01 23.05 -20.31
CA VAL A 68 -6.57 23.88 -21.39
C VAL A 68 -7.79 23.24 -22.08
N ASN A 69 -8.71 24.11 -22.56
CA ASN A 69 -9.71 24.05 -23.66
C ASN A 69 -10.25 22.68 -24.12
N GLY A 70 -11.53 22.49 -24.44
CA GLY A 70 -12.66 23.38 -24.68
C GLY A 70 -13.82 22.61 -25.34
N TYR A 71 -14.86 23.36 -25.71
CA TYR A 71 -16.07 23.02 -26.49
C TYR A 71 -17.37 22.70 -25.73
N HIS A 72 -18.31 23.63 -25.94
CA HIS A 72 -19.72 23.67 -25.58
C HIS A 72 -20.63 22.95 -26.60
N ILE A 73 -21.89 22.75 -26.19
CA ILE A 73 -23.20 22.71 -26.88
C ILE A 73 -24.01 21.59 -26.18
N SER A 74 -25.25 21.71 -25.69
CA SER A 74 -26.47 22.52 -25.91
C SER A 74 -27.32 22.39 -24.62
N GLY A 75 -28.07 23.38 -24.10
CA GLY A 75 -29.34 23.89 -24.63
C GLY A 75 -30.44 23.72 -23.55
N THR A 76 -31.14 24.80 -23.21
CA THR A 76 -32.31 24.90 -22.30
C THR A 76 -33.51 25.44 -23.11
N PRO A 77 -34.71 25.76 -22.54
CA PRO A 77 -35.51 25.20 -21.42
C PRO A 77 -37.03 25.03 -21.78
N VAL A 78 -37.89 24.69 -20.79
CA VAL A 78 -39.18 25.37 -20.40
C VAL A 78 -40.35 24.43 -20.01
N HIS A 79 -40.89 24.64 -18.77
CA HIS A 79 -42.27 24.58 -18.20
C HIS A 79 -43.28 23.47 -18.64
N GLN A 80 -44.29 23.00 -17.88
CA GLN A 80 -45.13 23.58 -16.81
C GLN A 80 -46.00 22.47 -16.13
N LEU A 81 -46.56 22.80 -14.96
CA LEU A 81 -47.52 22.07 -14.11
C LEU A 81 -48.82 21.58 -14.79
N ASP A 82 -49.50 20.54 -14.26
CA ASP A 82 -50.61 20.73 -13.29
C ASP A 82 -51.34 19.43 -12.83
N SER A 83 -51.94 19.57 -11.63
CA SER A 83 -53.13 18.93 -11.06
C SER A 83 -53.04 17.59 -10.30
N GLY A 84 -53.35 17.68 -9.00
CA GLY A 84 -53.80 16.60 -8.13
C GLY A 84 -55.25 16.80 -7.66
N HIS A 85 -55.81 15.80 -6.96
CA HIS A 85 -56.78 15.86 -5.82
C HIS A 85 -57.48 14.48 -5.65
N ILE A 86 -57.25 13.74 -4.56
CA ILE A 86 -57.98 13.65 -3.27
C ILE A 86 -59.20 12.67 -3.22
N SER A 87 -59.02 11.63 -2.39
CA SER A 87 -59.89 10.93 -1.41
C SER A 87 -61.30 10.36 -1.70
N LEU A 88 -61.35 9.03 -1.52
CA LEU A 88 -62.15 8.20 -0.59
C LEU A 88 -63.69 8.37 -0.52
N ARG A 89 -64.40 7.25 -0.75
CA ARG A 89 -65.48 6.76 0.14
C ARG A 89 -65.78 5.24 0.00
N LYS A 90 -65.98 4.61 1.15
CA LYS A 90 -66.35 3.22 1.47
C LYS A 90 -67.77 2.85 1.02
N ALA A 91 -68.01 1.57 0.71
CA ALA A 91 -69.09 0.75 1.29
C ALA A 91 -68.93 -0.75 0.96
N SER A 92 -69.28 -1.58 1.93
CA SER A 92 -69.14 -3.04 1.99
C SER A 92 -70.27 -3.81 1.28
N GLY A 93 -70.01 -5.06 0.88
CA GLY A 93 -71.05 -6.05 0.54
C GLY A 93 -70.51 -7.28 -0.21
N ASP A 94 -70.31 -8.39 0.50
CA ASP A 94 -70.23 -9.77 -0.03
C ASP A 94 -71.65 -10.36 -0.18
N PRO A 95 -71.91 -11.58 -0.76
CA PRO A 95 -71.00 -12.57 -1.36
C PRO A 95 -71.50 -13.22 -2.69
N GLN A 96 -70.62 -13.89 -3.45
CA GLN A 96 -70.91 -15.19 -4.13
C GLN A 96 -69.67 -15.74 -4.88
N SER A 97 -69.35 -17.03 -4.62
CA SER A 97 -68.45 -17.90 -5.41
C SER A 97 -69.31 -18.88 -6.25
N PRO A 98 -68.80 -19.72 -7.19
CA PRO A 98 -67.39 -20.04 -7.48
C PRO A 98 -67.01 -20.10 -8.98
N GLY A 99 -65.74 -19.89 -9.28
CA GLY A 99 -65.14 -20.25 -10.57
C GLY A 99 -63.64 -20.36 -10.42
N SER A 100 -63.12 -21.59 -10.42
CA SER A 100 -61.69 -21.87 -10.32
C SER A 100 -60.91 -21.23 -11.48
N PRO A 101 -59.82 -20.50 -11.21
CA PRO A 101 -58.79 -20.25 -12.21
C PRO A 101 -57.60 -21.19 -11.97
N ALA A 102 -57.11 -21.76 -13.06
CA ALA A 102 -55.95 -22.63 -13.15
C ALA A 102 -54.74 -22.09 -12.34
N ALA A 103 -54.04 -23.01 -11.69
CA ALA A 103 -52.78 -22.72 -11.01
C ALA A 103 -51.78 -22.08 -12.00
N PRO A 104 -51.18 -20.93 -11.69
CA PRO A 104 -50.12 -20.39 -12.52
C PRO A 104 -48.90 -21.31 -12.38
N ARG A 105 -48.31 -21.70 -13.52
CA ARG A 105 -46.97 -22.31 -13.57
C ARG A 105 -46.03 -21.41 -12.77
N ARG A 106 -45.64 -21.84 -11.56
CA ARG A 106 -44.54 -21.24 -10.80
C ARG A 106 -43.30 -21.33 -11.68
N GLN A 107 -42.91 -20.23 -12.33
CA GLN A 107 -41.53 -20.06 -12.77
C GLN A 107 -40.68 -20.13 -11.50
N SER A 108 -39.92 -21.21 -11.34
CA SER A 108 -38.95 -21.31 -10.27
C SER A 108 -37.94 -20.18 -10.46
N LYS A 109 -37.99 -19.15 -9.61
CA LYS A 109 -36.93 -18.13 -9.57
C LYS A 109 -35.60 -18.86 -9.32
N GLU A 110 -34.63 -18.65 -10.19
CA GLU A 110 -33.29 -19.24 -10.02
C GLU A 110 -32.66 -18.67 -8.74
N SER A 111 -32.30 -19.55 -7.82
CA SER A 111 -31.73 -19.17 -6.51
C SER A 111 -30.24 -18.82 -6.57
N SER A 112 -29.58 -19.05 -7.70
CA SER A 112 -28.14 -18.87 -7.88
C SER A 112 -27.81 -18.41 -9.29
N LEU A 113 -26.66 -17.77 -9.45
CA LEU A 113 -26.11 -17.27 -10.70
C LEU A 113 -24.70 -17.84 -10.87
N THR A 114 -24.38 -18.38 -12.04
CA THR A 114 -23.02 -18.88 -12.33
C THR A 114 -22.32 -17.96 -13.31
N ILE A 115 -21.18 -17.39 -12.89
CA ILE A 115 -20.34 -16.51 -13.70
C ILE A 115 -18.95 -17.13 -13.76
N ASN A 116 -18.40 -17.28 -14.96
CA ASN A 116 -17.06 -17.86 -15.18
C ASN A 116 -16.85 -19.18 -14.40
N CYS A 117 -17.84 -20.07 -14.45
CA CYS A 117 -17.84 -21.37 -13.77
C CYS A 117 -17.79 -21.33 -12.23
N VAL A 118 -18.06 -20.18 -11.59
CA VAL A 118 -18.25 -20.06 -10.14
C VAL A 118 -19.70 -19.69 -9.87
N THR A 119 -20.35 -20.39 -8.95
CA THR A 119 -21.74 -20.13 -8.57
C THR A 119 -21.81 -19.20 -7.37
N PHE A 120 -22.52 -18.10 -7.56
CA PHE A 120 -22.86 -17.10 -6.55
C PHE A 120 -24.36 -17.17 -6.23
N PRO A 121 -24.79 -16.76 -5.03
CA PRO A 121 -26.20 -16.55 -4.73
C PRO A 121 -26.81 -15.46 -5.62
N HIS A 122 -28.09 -15.61 -6.01
CA HIS A 122 -28.76 -14.64 -6.86
C HIS A 122 -29.04 -13.33 -6.07
N PRO A 123 -28.76 -12.13 -6.61
CA PRO A 123 -28.94 -10.85 -5.91
C PRO A 123 -30.32 -10.67 -5.27
N ASP A 124 -31.38 -11.02 -6.00
CA ASP A 124 -32.77 -10.87 -5.55
C ASP A 124 -33.20 -11.82 -4.41
N VAL A 125 -32.41 -12.85 -4.13
CA VAL A 125 -32.73 -13.90 -3.13
C VAL A 125 -31.58 -14.07 -2.14
N MET A 126 -30.64 -13.12 -2.08
CA MET A 126 -29.49 -13.19 -1.17
C MET A 126 -29.93 -13.01 0.29
N PRO A 127 -29.80 -14.04 1.16
CA PRO A 127 -29.74 -13.79 2.59
C PRO A 127 -28.46 -12.99 2.90
N GLU A 128 -28.44 -12.23 4.00
CA GLU A 128 -27.22 -11.57 4.47
C GLU A 128 -26.08 -12.60 4.59
N GLN A 129 -25.06 -12.47 3.74
CA GLN A 129 -23.87 -13.30 3.80
C GLN A 129 -22.83 -12.59 4.64
N GLN A 130 -22.53 -13.16 5.82
CA GLN A 130 -21.48 -12.62 6.68
C GLN A 130 -20.11 -12.80 6.04
N LEU A 131 -19.27 -11.77 6.15
CA LEU A 131 -17.86 -11.82 5.75
C LEU A 131 -17.10 -12.81 6.63
N LEU A 132 -16.06 -13.44 6.08
CA LEU A 132 -15.18 -14.34 6.84
C LEU A 132 -14.41 -13.54 7.91
N LYS A 133 -13.96 -12.32 7.58
CA LYS A 133 -13.31 -11.40 8.53
C LYS A 133 -14.03 -10.04 8.55
N PRO A 134 -15.14 -9.91 9.31
CA PRO A 134 -16.06 -8.76 9.20
C PRO A 134 -15.49 -7.40 9.64
N SER A 135 -14.43 -7.39 10.45
CA SER A 135 -13.75 -6.18 10.92
C SER A 135 -12.54 -5.79 10.06
N GLU A 136 -12.25 -6.55 8.99
CA GLU A 136 -11.02 -6.40 8.21
C GLU A 136 -11.31 -6.41 6.70
N TRP A 137 -10.50 -5.67 5.95
CA TRP A 137 -10.53 -5.70 4.49
C TRP A 137 -9.67 -6.85 3.97
N SER A 138 -10.10 -8.07 4.27
CA SER A 138 -9.31 -9.28 4.03
C SER A 138 -9.26 -9.70 2.56
N TYR A 139 -8.12 -10.20 2.10
CA TYR A 139 -8.00 -10.76 0.75
C TYR A 139 -8.97 -11.93 0.50
N CYS A 140 -9.33 -12.69 1.53
CA CYS A 140 -10.27 -13.79 1.40
C CYS A 140 -11.74 -13.36 1.24
N ASP A 141 -12.08 -12.09 1.38
CA ASP A 141 -13.48 -11.63 1.31
C ASP A 141 -13.82 -10.92 -0.01
N TYR A 142 -12.85 -10.28 -0.66
CA TYR A 142 -13.11 -9.30 -1.73
C TYR A 142 -12.57 -9.68 -3.13
N PHE A 143 -11.98 -10.87 -3.29
CA PHE A 143 -11.30 -11.27 -4.54
C PHE A 143 -11.88 -12.54 -5.18
N TRP A 144 -13.20 -12.72 -5.11
CA TRP A 144 -13.92 -13.88 -5.64
C TRP A 144 -14.32 -13.78 -7.10
N ALA A 145 -14.83 -12.60 -7.50
CA ALA A 145 -15.29 -12.37 -8.86
C ALA A 145 -14.13 -11.98 -9.78
N ASP A 146 -14.20 -12.41 -11.04
CA ASP A 146 -13.23 -11.98 -12.04
C ASP A 146 -13.53 -10.54 -12.51
N LYS A 147 -12.47 -9.76 -12.73
CA LYS A 147 -12.55 -8.38 -13.15
C LYS A 147 -12.37 -8.27 -14.67
N LYS A 148 -13.25 -7.53 -15.34
CA LYS A 148 -13.05 -7.14 -16.74
C LYS A 148 -12.11 -5.94 -16.84
N ASP A 149 -11.26 -5.93 -17.86
CA ASP A 149 -10.47 -4.74 -18.18
C ASP A 149 -11.36 -3.56 -18.61
N SER A 150 -10.79 -2.35 -18.66
CA SER A 150 -11.52 -1.13 -19.02
C SER A 150 -12.06 -1.14 -20.45
N GLN A 151 -11.55 -2.02 -21.31
CA GLN A 151 -11.98 -2.19 -22.70
C GLN A 151 -12.98 -3.35 -22.87
N GLY A 152 -13.27 -4.11 -21.81
CA GLY A 152 -14.16 -5.27 -21.81
C GLY A 152 -13.64 -6.51 -22.54
N ASN A 153 -12.41 -6.48 -23.05
CA ASN A 153 -11.84 -7.49 -23.94
C ASN A 153 -11.14 -8.62 -23.18
N ASN A 154 -10.63 -8.34 -21.99
CA ASN A 154 -9.92 -9.33 -21.17
C ASN A 154 -10.52 -9.46 -19.77
N THR A 155 -10.50 -10.68 -19.24
CA THR A 155 -10.99 -11.00 -17.89
C THR A 155 -9.82 -11.50 -17.05
N VAL A 156 -9.57 -10.83 -15.92
CA VAL A 156 -8.49 -11.13 -14.99
C VAL A 156 -9.11 -11.66 -13.70
N SER A 157 -8.60 -12.78 -13.18
CA SER A 157 -9.14 -13.34 -11.94
C SER A 157 -8.82 -12.47 -10.73
N GLY A 158 -9.67 -12.51 -9.69
CA GLY A 158 -9.40 -11.81 -8.44
C GLY A 158 -8.06 -12.21 -7.81
N PHE A 159 -7.72 -13.50 -7.90
CA PHE A 159 -6.44 -14.03 -7.42
C PHE A 159 -5.23 -13.45 -8.17
N GLU A 160 -5.33 -13.31 -9.49
CA GLU A 160 -4.25 -12.76 -10.30
C GLU A 160 -3.95 -11.30 -9.92
N ILE A 161 -4.96 -10.51 -9.55
CA ILE A 161 -4.76 -9.15 -9.04
C ILE A 161 -3.90 -9.16 -7.77
N LEU A 162 -4.16 -10.11 -6.85
CA LEU A 162 -3.37 -10.27 -5.63
C LEU A 162 -1.93 -10.67 -5.94
N LEU A 163 -1.71 -11.60 -6.87
CA LEU A 163 -0.36 -11.97 -7.32
C LEU A 163 0.40 -10.80 -7.93
N GLN A 164 -0.25 -9.99 -8.76
CA GLN A 164 0.36 -8.78 -9.31
C GLN A 164 0.73 -7.78 -8.21
N LYS A 165 -0.10 -7.64 -7.17
CA LYS A 165 0.22 -6.82 -5.99
C LYS A 165 1.46 -7.32 -5.26
N GLN A 166 1.62 -8.63 -5.10
CA GLN A 166 2.80 -9.25 -4.48
C GLN A 166 4.07 -9.00 -5.30
N LEU A 167 4.01 -9.24 -6.61
CA LEU A 167 5.15 -9.01 -7.52
C LEU A 167 5.55 -7.54 -7.55
N LYS A 168 4.58 -6.63 -7.60
CA LYS A 168 4.83 -5.19 -7.50
C LYS A 168 5.46 -4.83 -6.15
N GLY A 169 4.99 -5.42 -5.04
CA GLY A 169 5.58 -5.23 -3.72
C GLY A 169 7.07 -5.60 -3.67
N LYS A 170 7.44 -6.74 -4.26
CA LYS A 170 8.86 -7.16 -4.37
C LYS A 170 9.67 -6.25 -5.28
N GLN A 171 9.08 -5.73 -6.37
CA GLN A 171 9.73 -4.77 -7.26
C GLN A 171 10.02 -3.44 -6.54
N MET A 172 9.04 -2.88 -5.82
CA MET A 172 9.24 -1.63 -5.05
C MET A 172 10.33 -1.78 -4.00
N GLN A 173 10.38 -2.91 -3.30
CA GLN A 173 11.45 -3.21 -2.34
C GLN A 173 12.84 -3.21 -3.01
N LYS A 174 12.96 -3.77 -4.22
CA LYS A 174 14.21 -3.75 -5.00
C LYS A 174 14.62 -2.33 -5.36
N GLU A 175 13.69 -1.51 -5.84
CA GLU A 175 13.95 -0.10 -6.17
C GLU A 175 14.37 0.72 -4.94
N MET A 176 13.79 0.44 -3.77
CA MET A 176 14.24 1.05 -2.50
C MET A 176 15.68 0.68 -2.17
N ALA A 177 16.08 -0.58 -2.37
CA ALA A 177 17.48 -1.00 -2.19
C ALA A 177 18.42 -0.30 -3.19
N GLU A 178 18.01 -0.19 -4.45
CA GLU A 178 18.77 0.55 -5.48
C GLU A 178 18.93 2.04 -5.12
N PHE A 179 17.91 2.67 -4.55
CA PHE A 179 18.02 4.04 -4.02
C PHE A 179 19.06 4.14 -2.90
N VAL A 180 19.05 3.20 -1.94
CA VAL A 180 20.06 3.17 -0.85
C VAL A 180 21.46 2.96 -1.42
N ARG A 181 21.62 2.17 -2.48
CA ARG A 181 22.89 1.99 -3.18
C ARG A 181 23.42 3.30 -3.78
N GLU A 182 22.56 4.10 -4.41
CA GLU A 182 22.99 5.41 -4.90
C GLU A 182 23.37 6.35 -3.77
N ARG A 183 22.66 6.30 -2.63
CA ARG A 183 23.09 7.03 -1.41
C ARG A 183 24.45 6.57 -0.92
N ILE A 184 24.74 5.27 -0.90
CA ILE A 184 26.05 4.71 -0.49
C ILE A 184 27.17 5.27 -1.37
N LYS A 185 26.98 5.29 -2.70
CA LYS A 185 27.98 5.84 -3.64
C LYS A 185 28.27 7.32 -3.37
N ILE A 186 27.24 8.11 -3.08
CA ILE A 186 27.40 9.54 -2.74
C ILE A 186 28.26 9.69 -1.47
N GLU A 187 28.00 8.87 -0.44
CA GLU A 187 28.78 8.91 0.80
C GLU A 187 30.24 8.47 0.59
N GLU A 188 30.46 7.44 -0.23
CA GLU A 188 31.82 6.97 -0.57
C GLU A 188 32.62 8.04 -1.33
N GLU A 189 31.99 8.73 -2.29
CA GLU A 189 32.63 9.83 -3.02
C GLU A 189 32.91 11.03 -2.11
N TYR A 190 31.97 11.38 -1.23
CA TYR A 190 32.15 12.44 -0.24
C TYR A 190 33.32 12.14 0.70
N ALA A 191 33.36 10.94 1.29
CA ALA A 191 34.45 10.49 2.15
C ALA A 191 35.79 10.49 1.40
N LYS A 192 35.83 10.04 0.14
CA LYS A 192 37.04 10.06 -0.69
C LYS A 192 37.57 11.49 -0.90
N ASN A 193 36.68 12.44 -1.15
CA ASN A 193 37.06 13.84 -1.37
C ASN A 193 37.57 14.49 -0.07
N LEU A 194 36.93 14.24 1.07
CA LEU A 194 37.41 14.68 2.39
C LEU A 194 38.79 14.09 2.71
N SER A 195 38.96 12.79 2.49
CA SER A 195 40.25 12.10 2.69
C SER A 195 41.36 12.68 1.81
N LYS A 196 41.05 13.00 0.54
CA LYS A 196 42.02 13.66 -0.34
C LYS A 196 42.38 15.07 0.14
N LEU A 197 41.39 15.83 0.61
CA LEU A 197 41.59 17.21 1.07
C LEU A 197 42.41 17.27 2.37
N SER A 198 42.22 16.31 3.28
CA SER A 198 42.96 16.23 4.54
C SER A 198 44.48 16.08 4.35
N GLN A 199 44.90 15.47 3.24
CA GLN A 199 46.32 15.25 2.90
C GLN A 199 46.96 16.45 2.17
N ASN A 200 46.23 17.55 1.98
CA ASN A 200 46.76 18.70 1.26
C ASN A 200 47.87 19.43 2.06
N SER A 201 48.93 19.85 1.37
CA SER A 201 50.07 20.58 1.94
C SER A 201 49.84 22.10 2.08
N LEU A 202 48.64 22.60 1.78
CA LEU A 202 48.30 24.01 1.99
C LEU A 202 48.57 24.45 3.44
N ALA A 203 49.27 25.59 3.56
CA ALA A 203 49.72 26.17 4.82
C ALA A 203 50.44 25.19 5.75
N ALA A 204 51.13 24.18 5.20
CA ALA A 204 51.92 23.23 6.00
C ALA A 204 53.19 23.86 6.63
N GLN A 205 53.56 25.06 6.19
CA GLN A 205 54.68 25.84 6.75
C GLN A 205 54.24 26.76 7.90
N GLU A 206 52.95 26.77 8.28
CA GLU A 206 52.53 27.49 9.47
C GLU A 206 53.10 26.79 10.72
N GLU A 207 53.69 27.57 11.62
CA GLU A 207 54.46 27.08 12.77
C GLU A 207 53.76 27.41 14.10
N GLY A 208 54.36 26.96 15.21
CA GLY A 208 53.88 27.26 16.54
C GLY A 208 52.51 26.67 16.87
N THR A 209 51.86 27.24 17.86
CA THR A 209 50.55 26.79 18.34
C THR A 209 49.45 26.98 17.29
N LEU A 210 49.55 28.01 16.43
CA LEU A 210 48.65 28.19 15.29
C LEU A 210 48.82 27.07 14.24
N GLY A 211 50.06 26.71 13.90
CA GLY A 211 50.38 25.63 12.98
C GLY A 211 49.86 24.27 13.45
N GLU A 212 50.00 23.96 14.75
CA GLU A 212 49.44 22.76 15.37
C GLU A 212 47.90 22.70 15.24
N ALA A 213 47.20 23.81 15.50
CA ALA A 213 45.75 23.89 15.37
C ALA A 213 45.30 23.72 13.90
N TRP A 214 46.02 24.31 12.94
CA TRP A 214 45.77 24.12 11.51
C TRP A 214 45.98 22.67 11.06
N ALA A 215 47.07 22.03 11.52
CA ALA A 215 47.34 20.63 11.22
C ALA A 215 46.23 19.70 11.76
N GLN A 216 45.74 19.97 12.97
CA GLN A 216 44.63 19.20 13.55
C GLN A 216 43.30 19.42 12.84
N LEU A 217 43.03 20.63 12.33
CA LEU A 217 41.86 20.87 11.47
C LEU A 217 41.93 20.04 10.18
N LYS A 218 43.10 19.97 9.53
CA LYS A 218 43.27 19.09 8.37
C LYS A 218 43.07 17.62 8.74
N LYS A 219 43.56 17.20 9.90
CA LYS A 219 43.35 15.83 10.41
C LYS A 219 41.88 15.54 10.69
N SER A 220 41.10 16.47 11.24
CA SER A 220 39.68 16.24 11.52
C SER A 220 38.88 15.93 10.25
N LEU A 221 39.26 16.48 9.08
CA LEU A 221 38.69 16.09 7.79
C LEU A 221 38.95 14.62 7.42
N ALA A 222 40.08 14.04 7.83
CA ALA A 222 40.34 12.62 7.66
C ALA A 222 39.44 11.77 8.59
N ASP A 223 39.24 12.23 9.82
CA ASP A 223 38.36 11.58 10.79
C ASP A 223 36.88 11.64 10.32
N GLU A 224 36.43 12.78 9.78
CA GLU A 224 35.12 12.95 9.13
C GLU A 224 34.96 11.98 7.94
N ALA A 225 35.98 11.86 7.09
CA ALA A 225 35.97 10.90 5.99
C ALA A 225 35.77 9.46 6.48
N GLU A 226 36.42 9.06 7.58
CA GLU A 226 36.26 7.73 8.16
C GLU A 226 34.86 7.50 8.71
N VAL A 227 34.26 8.52 9.37
CA VAL A 227 32.88 8.46 9.86
C VAL A 227 31.90 8.20 8.71
N HIS A 228 32.00 8.95 7.62
CA HIS A 228 31.14 8.80 6.45
C HIS A 228 31.36 7.47 5.71
N LEU A 229 32.59 6.97 5.63
CA LEU A 229 32.89 5.66 5.03
C LEU A 229 32.35 4.49 5.87
N LYS A 230 32.39 4.60 7.20
CA LYS A 230 31.74 3.63 8.10
C LYS A 230 30.22 3.67 7.95
N PHE A 231 29.64 4.86 7.81
CA PHE A 231 28.21 5.01 7.56
C PHE A 231 27.76 4.35 6.25
N SER A 232 28.50 4.56 5.15
CA SER A 232 28.20 3.92 3.86
C SER A 232 28.26 2.39 3.96
N SER A 233 29.26 1.86 4.67
CA SER A 233 29.40 0.42 4.93
C SER A 233 28.22 -0.14 5.72
N LYS A 234 27.77 0.57 6.78
CA LYS A 234 26.59 0.18 7.57
C LYS A 234 25.30 0.27 6.76
N LEU A 235 25.11 1.30 5.93
CA LEU A 235 23.97 1.37 5.01
C LEU A 235 23.90 0.15 4.10
N GLN A 236 25.05 -0.28 3.58
CA GLN A 236 25.11 -1.46 2.72
C GLN A 236 24.70 -2.74 3.48
N SER A 237 25.28 -3.00 4.65
CA SER A 237 25.06 -4.24 5.40
C SER A 237 23.71 -4.30 6.13
N GLU A 238 23.24 -3.17 6.65
CA GLU A 238 22.09 -3.12 7.56
C GLU A 238 20.82 -2.61 6.90
N VAL A 239 20.88 -2.05 5.69
CA VAL A 239 19.69 -1.52 4.98
C VAL A 239 19.59 -2.07 3.56
N GLU A 240 20.59 -1.83 2.72
CA GLU A 240 20.55 -2.21 1.29
C GLU A 240 20.43 -3.72 1.09
N LYS A 241 21.34 -4.51 1.67
CA LYS A 241 21.36 -5.97 1.51
C LYS A 241 20.11 -6.65 2.08
N PRO A 242 19.63 -6.33 3.29
CA PRO A 242 18.37 -6.88 3.80
C PRO A 242 17.17 -6.57 2.91
N LEU A 243 17.05 -5.33 2.41
CA LEU A 243 15.99 -4.98 1.45
C LEU A 243 16.14 -5.75 0.14
N LEU A 244 17.34 -5.95 -0.40
CA LEU A 244 17.52 -6.66 -1.66
C LEU A 244 17.20 -8.16 -1.53
N ASN A 245 17.76 -8.79 -0.51
CA ASN A 245 17.82 -10.25 -0.35
C ASN A 245 16.60 -10.83 0.37
N PHE A 246 15.70 -10.02 0.92
CA PHE A 246 14.50 -10.52 1.56
C PHE A 246 13.64 -11.31 0.55
N ARG A 247 13.51 -12.63 0.77
CA ARG A 247 12.77 -13.60 -0.06
C ARG A 247 13.24 -13.66 -1.52
N GLU A 248 14.46 -14.15 -1.74
CA GLU A 248 15.04 -14.25 -3.10
C GLU A 248 14.24 -15.15 -4.05
N ASN A 249 13.67 -16.24 -3.53
CA ASN A 249 12.89 -17.21 -4.32
C ASN A 249 11.43 -16.79 -4.57
N PHE A 250 11.03 -15.61 -4.12
CA PHE A 250 9.63 -15.17 -4.09
C PHE A 250 8.92 -15.25 -5.45
N LYS A 251 9.58 -14.88 -6.56
CA LYS A 251 8.98 -14.95 -7.90
C LYS A 251 8.64 -16.39 -8.31
N LYS A 252 9.46 -17.36 -7.90
CA LYS A 252 9.22 -18.79 -8.17
C LYS A 252 8.06 -19.30 -7.32
N ASP A 253 8.01 -18.90 -6.05
CA ASP A 253 6.95 -19.29 -5.13
C ASP A 253 5.59 -18.73 -5.58
N MET A 254 5.54 -17.47 -6.01
CA MET A 254 4.32 -16.85 -6.58
C MET A 254 3.86 -17.58 -7.85
N LYS A 255 4.77 -17.99 -8.74
CA LYS A 255 4.39 -18.80 -9.91
C LYS A 255 3.82 -20.16 -9.52
N LYS A 256 4.39 -20.83 -8.52
CA LYS A 256 3.88 -22.11 -8.02
C LYS A 256 2.47 -21.95 -7.45
N CYS A 257 2.27 -20.88 -6.68
CA CYS A 257 0.99 -20.50 -6.11
C CYS A 257 -0.08 -20.23 -7.18
N ASP A 258 0.29 -19.47 -8.22
CA ASP A 258 -0.54 -19.19 -9.40
C ASP A 258 -1.00 -20.47 -10.11
N HIS A 259 -0.04 -21.36 -10.44
CA HIS A 259 -0.36 -22.62 -11.12
C HIS A 259 -1.31 -23.49 -10.30
N HIS A 260 -1.12 -23.58 -8.98
CA HIS A 260 -1.99 -24.36 -8.09
C HIS A 260 -3.45 -23.90 -8.15
N ILE A 261 -3.70 -22.59 -7.99
CA ILE A 261 -5.05 -22.04 -8.05
C ILE A 261 -5.64 -22.11 -9.46
N ALA A 262 -4.81 -21.89 -10.50
CA ALA A 262 -5.23 -22.01 -11.89
C ALA A 262 -5.66 -23.44 -12.26
N ASP A 263 -4.94 -24.47 -11.79
CA ASP A 263 -5.30 -25.87 -12.01
C ASP A 263 -6.63 -26.24 -11.34
N LEU A 264 -6.90 -25.72 -10.14
CA LEU A 264 -8.18 -25.90 -9.47
C LEU A 264 -9.32 -25.22 -10.24
N ARG A 265 -9.11 -23.99 -10.74
CA ARG A 265 -10.08 -23.28 -11.61
C ARG A 265 -10.35 -24.03 -12.91
N LYS A 266 -9.31 -24.59 -13.52
CA LYS A 266 -9.43 -25.43 -14.73
C LYS A 266 -10.23 -26.71 -14.44
N HIS A 267 -9.99 -27.35 -13.30
CA HIS A 267 -10.77 -28.51 -12.89
C HIS A 267 -12.25 -28.14 -12.68
N LEU A 268 -12.53 -27.01 -12.01
CA LEU A 268 -13.88 -26.49 -11.81
C LEU A 268 -14.59 -26.20 -13.13
N ALA A 269 -13.93 -25.55 -14.08
CA ALA A 269 -14.46 -25.31 -15.43
C ALA A 269 -14.79 -26.62 -16.17
N SER A 270 -13.94 -27.65 -16.04
CA SER A 270 -14.23 -28.97 -16.61
C SER A 270 -15.45 -29.63 -15.96
N ARG A 271 -15.67 -29.47 -14.65
CA ARG A 271 -16.87 -29.98 -13.97
C ARG A 271 -18.12 -29.22 -14.40
N TYR A 272 -18.04 -27.90 -14.53
CA TYR A 272 -19.13 -27.07 -15.04
C TYR A 272 -19.56 -27.49 -16.45
N ALA A 273 -18.61 -27.71 -17.36
CA ALA A 273 -18.90 -28.21 -18.71
C ALA A 273 -19.60 -29.59 -18.70
N ALA A 274 -19.27 -30.47 -17.74
CA ALA A 274 -19.94 -31.75 -17.57
C ALA A 274 -21.38 -31.59 -17.06
N VAL A 275 -21.62 -30.67 -16.13
CA VAL A 275 -22.98 -30.31 -15.66
C VAL A 275 -23.83 -29.80 -16.82
N GLU A 276 -23.32 -28.88 -17.63
CA GLU A 276 -24.07 -28.31 -18.76
C GLU A 276 -24.37 -29.38 -19.82
N LYS A 277 -23.43 -30.28 -20.08
CA LYS A 277 -23.66 -31.44 -20.96
C LYS A 277 -24.75 -32.37 -20.41
N ALA A 278 -24.72 -32.69 -19.12
CA ALA A 278 -25.73 -33.53 -18.47
C ALA A 278 -27.10 -32.86 -18.44
N ARG A 279 -27.15 -31.54 -18.20
CA ARG A 279 -28.37 -30.73 -18.23
C ARG A 279 -29.01 -30.76 -19.62
N LYS A 280 -28.23 -30.52 -20.67
CA LYS A 280 -28.69 -30.63 -22.06
C LYS A 280 -29.22 -32.04 -22.37
N ALA A 281 -28.50 -33.09 -21.97
CA ALA A 281 -28.93 -34.46 -22.16
C ALA A 281 -30.26 -34.75 -21.43
N LEU A 282 -30.45 -34.26 -20.20
CA LEU A 282 -31.72 -34.40 -19.48
C LEU A 282 -32.85 -33.70 -20.23
N THR A 283 -32.66 -32.46 -20.69
CA THR A 283 -33.66 -31.73 -21.47
C THR A 283 -34.04 -32.47 -22.75
N GLU A 284 -33.07 -33.04 -23.47
CA GLU A 284 -33.32 -33.86 -24.67
C GLU A 284 -34.12 -35.13 -24.34
N ARG A 285 -33.81 -35.83 -23.24
CA ARG A 285 -34.55 -37.03 -22.82
C ARG A 285 -35.94 -36.73 -22.30
N GLN A 286 -36.15 -35.59 -21.67
CA GLN A 286 -37.48 -35.13 -21.25
C GLN A 286 -38.37 -34.82 -22.46
N LYS A 287 -37.82 -34.15 -23.50
CA LYS A 287 -38.53 -33.92 -24.76
C LYS A 287 -38.88 -35.23 -25.50
N ASP A 288 -37.96 -36.20 -25.56
CA ASP A 288 -38.22 -37.52 -26.14
C ASP A 288 -39.34 -38.27 -25.40
N LEU A 289 -39.36 -38.20 -24.07
CA LEU A 289 -40.42 -38.79 -23.25
C LEU A 289 -41.78 -38.10 -23.49
N GLU A 290 -41.80 -36.76 -23.56
CA GLU A 290 -43.01 -35.99 -23.84
C GLU A 290 -43.59 -36.31 -25.23
N MET A 291 -42.76 -36.34 -26.27
CA MET A 291 -43.15 -36.71 -27.63
C MET A 291 -43.74 -38.13 -27.69
N LYS A 292 -43.11 -39.10 -27.04
CA LYS A 292 -43.62 -40.49 -27.01
C LYS A 292 -44.93 -40.61 -26.23
N THR A 293 -45.10 -39.81 -25.19
CA THR A 293 -46.36 -39.75 -24.42
C THR A 293 -47.50 -39.21 -25.30
N GLN A 294 -47.25 -38.14 -26.06
CA GLN A 294 -48.21 -37.62 -27.05
C GLN A 294 -48.53 -38.64 -28.16
N GLN A 295 -47.54 -39.44 -28.60
CA GLN A 295 -47.75 -40.47 -29.61
C GLN A 295 -48.70 -41.59 -29.14
N LEU A 296 -48.70 -41.90 -27.83
CA LEU A 296 -49.65 -42.86 -27.25
C LEU A 296 -51.08 -42.32 -27.24
N GLU A 297 -51.28 -41.01 -27.03
CA GLU A 297 -52.59 -40.36 -27.08
C GLU A 297 -53.21 -40.42 -28.49
N VAL A 298 -52.37 -40.39 -29.54
CA VAL A 298 -52.81 -40.46 -30.95
C VAL A 298 -53.00 -41.91 -31.41
N LYS A 299 -52.14 -42.85 -30.97
CA LYS A 299 -52.21 -44.26 -31.39
C LYS A 299 -51.84 -45.20 -30.25
N LEU A 300 -52.87 -45.78 -29.62
CA LEU A 300 -52.70 -46.81 -28.60
C LEU A 300 -52.13 -48.10 -29.21
N SER A 301 -50.95 -48.50 -28.74
CA SER A 301 -50.31 -49.76 -29.09
C SER A 301 -49.38 -50.19 -27.96
N ASN A 302 -49.37 -51.49 -27.67
CA ASN A 302 -48.45 -52.08 -26.68
C ASN A 302 -46.97 -51.76 -26.99
N LYS A 303 -46.63 -51.56 -28.27
CA LYS A 303 -45.28 -51.15 -28.67
C LYS A 303 -44.95 -49.73 -28.19
N THR A 304 -45.90 -48.80 -28.29
CA THR A 304 -45.73 -47.40 -27.84
C THR A 304 -45.58 -47.33 -26.31
N GLU A 305 -46.30 -48.17 -25.56
CA GLU A 305 -46.17 -48.27 -24.10
C GLU A 305 -44.76 -48.70 -23.65
N GLU A 306 -44.17 -49.70 -24.31
CA GLU A 306 -42.81 -50.15 -24.02
C GLU A 306 -41.75 -49.09 -24.37
N GLU A 307 -41.95 -48.34 -25.47
CA GLU A 307 -41.09 -47.22 -25.85
C GLU A 307 -41.15 -46.07 -24.82
N ILE A 308 -42.32 -45.79 -24.24
CA ILE A 308 -42.48 -44.83 -23.14
C ILE A 308 -41.76 -45.31 -21.88
N LYS A 309 -41.92 -46.58 -21.47
CA LYS A 309 -41.20 -47.13 -20.32
C LYS A 309 -39.68 -46.98 -20.50
N LYS A 310 -39.18 -47.26 -21.71
CA LYS A 310 -37.76 -47.09 -22.06
C LYS A 310 -37.32 -45.62 -22.02
N ALA A 311 -38.11 -44.71 -22.57
CA ALA A 311 -37.81 -43.27 -22.56
C ALA A 311 -37.81 -42.72 -21.11
N ARG A 312 -38.77 -43.14 -20.29
CA ARG A 312 -38.85 -42.76 -18.86
C ARG A 312 -37.60 -43.20 -18.11
N ARG A 313 -37.18 -44.46 -18.25
CA ARG A 313 -35.93 -44.96 -17.63
C ARG A 313 -34.71 -44.14 -18.07
N LYS A 314 -34.61 -43.80 -19.35
CA LYS A 314 -33.52 -42.97 -19.89
C LYS A 314 -33.55 -41.52 -19.37
N SER A 315 -34.74 -40.96 -19.13
CA SER A 315 -34.90 -39.64 -18.53
C SER A 315 -34.53 -39.65 -17.06
N THR A 316 -34.95 -40.67 -16.30
CA THR A 316 -34.55 -40.84 -14.89
C THR A 316 -33.04 -40.99 -14.78
N GLN A 317 -32.43 -41.87 -15.59
CA GLN A 317 -30.97 -42.04 -15.61
C GLN A 317 -30.23 -40.73 -15.93
N ALA A 318 -30.72 -39.92 -16.87
CA ALA A 318 -30.12 -38.63 -17.17
C ALA A 318 -30.26 -37.64 -16.00
N GLY A 319 -31.32 -37.75 -15.20
CA GLY A 319 -31.49 -37.01 -13.95
C GLY A 319 -30.45 -37.42 -12.89
N ASP A 320 -30.25 -38.72 -12.70
CA ASP A 320 -29.23 -39.25 -11.78
C ASP A 320 -27.81 -38.86 -12.24
N ASP A 321 -27.57 -38.83 -13.56
CA ASP A 321 -26.31 -38.38 -14.14
C ASP A 321 -26.06 -36.89 -13.90
N LEU A 322 -27.09 -36.05 -14.05
CA LEU A 322 -27.01 -34.63 -13.74
C LEU A 322 -26.73 -34.41 -12.25
N MET A 323 -27.43 -35.12 -11.36
CA MET A 323 -27.21 -35.04 -9.91
C MET A 323 -25.75 -35.33 -9.56
N ARG A 324 -25.20 -36.44 -10.09
CA ARG A 324 -23.79 -36.78 -9.90
C ARG A 324 -22.82 -35.73 -10.44
N CYS A 325 -23.12 -35.15 -11.61
CA CYS A 325 -22.28 -34.10 -12.17
C CYS A 325 -22.30 -32.83 -11.30
N VAL A 326 -23.46 -32.47 -10.76
CA VAL A 326 -23.62 -31.33 -9.84
C VAL A 326 -22.87 -31.58 -8.53
N ASP A 327 -22.93 -32.79 -7.97
CA ASP A 327 -22.19 -33.14 -6.75
C ASP A 327 -20.68 -33.00 -6.96
N LEU A 328 -20.14 -33.50 -8.08
CA LEU A 328 -18.73 -33.38 -8.43
C LEU A 328 -18.31 -31.93 -8.73
N TYR A 329 -19.20 -31.12 -9.28
CA TYR A 329 -18.99 -29.68 -9.44
C TYR A 329 -18.90 -28.98 -8.09
N ASN A 330 -19.85 -29.23 -7.19
CA ASN A 330 -19.86 -28.65 -5.85
C ASN A 330 -18.61 -29.05 -5.05
N GLN A 331 -18.20 -30.31 -5.11
CA GLN A 331 -16.94 -30.77 -4.50
C GLN A 331 -15.71 -30.03 -5.05
N ALA A 332 -15.63 -29.86 -6.38
CA ALA A 332 -14.54 -29.10 -6.99
C ALA A 332 -14.56 -27.62 -6.59
N GLN A 333 -15.75 -27.01 -6.48
CA GLN A 333 -15.91 -25.63 -6.06
C GLN A 333 -15.52 -25.45 -4.60
N SER A 334 -15.96 -26.33 -3.69
CA SER A 334 -15.57 -26.28 -2.27
C SER A 334 -14.07 -26.45 -2.09
N LYS A 335 -13.43 -27.38 -2.82
CA LYS A 335 -11.97 -27.54 -2.80
C LYS A 335 -11.26 -26.28 -3.27
N TRP A 336 -11.69 -25.69 -4.39
CA TRP A 336 -11.13 -24.44 -4.87
C TRP A 336 -11.35 -23.30 -3.85
N PHE A 337 -12.53 -23.22 -3.23
CA PHE A 337 -12.86 -22.21 -2.24
C PHE A 337 -11.94 -22.28 -1.02
N GLU A 338 -11.76 -23.45 -0.40
CA GLU A 338 -10.91 -23.62 0.78
C GLU A 338 -9.43 -23.29 0.49
N GLU A 339 -8.92 -23.76 -0.65
CA GLU A 339 -7.55 -23.46 -1.10
C GLU A 339 -7.38 -21.97 -1.42
N MET A 340 -8.40 -21.32 -2.01
CA MET A 340 -8.39 -19.89 -2.27
C MET A 340 -8.41 -19.08 -0.97
N VAL A 341 -9.24 -19.42 0.02
CA VAL A 341 -9.26 -18.74 1.34
C VAL A 341 -7.89 -18.83 2.00
N THR A 342 -7.35 -20.04 2.14
CA THR A 342 -6.07 -20.26 2.84
C THR A 342 -4.91 -19.57 2.13
N THR A 343 -4.86 -19.66 0.80
CA THR A 343 -3.79 -19.04 0.01
C THR A 343 -3.87 -17.52 0.06
N THR A 344 -5.06 -16.92 -0.03
CA THR A 344 -5.23 -15.47 0.04
C THR A 344 -4.89 -14.90 1.41
N LEU A 345 -5.23 -15.60 2.50
CA LEU A 345 -4.80 -15.24 3.86
C LEU A 345 -3.27 -15.31 4.02
N GLU A 346 -2.61 -16.30 3.40
CA GLU A 346 -1.15 -16.33 3.40
C GLU A 346 -0.58 -15.14 2.61
N LEU A 347 -1.10 -14.82 1.43
CA LEU A 347 -0.67 -13.62 0.68
C LEU A 347 -0.86 -12.32 1.49
N GLU A 348 -1.94 -12.20 2.24
CA GLU A 348 -2.17 -11.08 3.15
C GLU A 348 -1.08 -11.01 4.24
N ARG A 349 -0.82 -12.13 4.93
CA ARG A 349 0.24 -12.22 5.93
C ARG A 349 1.62 -11.86 5.35
N LEU A 350 1.92 -12.33 4.14
CA LEU A 350 3.16 -12.02 3.44
C LEU A 350 3.31 -10.53 3.12
N GLU A 351 2.22 -9.85 2.76
CA GLU A 351 2.24 -8.41 2.50
C GLU A 351 2.45 -7.62 3.79
N VAL A 352 1.81 -8.01 4.89
CA VAL A 352 2.02 -7.39 6.22
C VAL A 352 3.49 -7.52 6.64
N GLU A 353 4.04 -8.74 6.59
CA GLU A 353 5.45 -9.01 6.93
C GLU A 353 6.42 -8.18 6.07
N ARG A 354 6.12 -8.02 4.77
CA ARG A 354 6.92 -7.18 3.87
C ARG A 354 6.90 -5.71 4.28
N VAL A 355 5.72 -5.16 4.61
CA VAL A 355 5.57 -3.76 5.03
C VAL A 355 6.29 -3.52 6.35
N GLU A 356 6.16 -4.42 7.31
CA GLU A 356 6.84 -4.34 8.60
C GLU A 356 8.36 -4.40 8.46
N MET A 357 8.86 -5.34 7.64
CA MET A 357 10.29 -5.46 7.35
C MET A 357 10.83 -4.16 6.71
N ILE A 358 10.14 -3.59 5.73
CA ILE A 358 10.56 -2.32 5.11
C ILE A 358 10.57 -1.20 6.15
N ARG A 359 9.51 -1.07 6.95
CA ARG A 359 9.43 -0.06 8.02
C ARG A 359 10.61 -0.19 8.98
N GLN A 360 10.95 -1.41 9.41
CA GLN A 360 12.07 -1.67 10.30
C GLN A 360 13.40 -1.18 9.72
N HIS A 361 13.69 -1.50 8.45
CA HIS A 361 14.96 -1.11 7.82
C HIS A 361 15.02 0.39 7.49
N LEU A 362 13.88 1.04 7.24
CA LEU A 362 13.82 2.50 7.15
C LEU A 362 14.05 3.17 8.51
N CYS A 363 13.55 2.60 9.61
CA CYS A 363 13.92 3.05 10.96
C CYS A 363 15.44 2.87 11.19
N GLN A 364 16.01 1.73 10.79
CA GLN A 364 17.46 1.50 10.87
C GLN A 364 18.25 2.56 10.10
N TYR A 365 17.83 2.89 8.87
CA TYR A 365 18.42 3.98 8.10
C TYR A 365 18.41 5.31 8.88
N THR A 366 17.28 5.68 9.50
CA THR A 366 17.20 6.93 10.28
C THR A 366 18.07 6.89 11.54
N GLN A 367 18.17 5.74 12.21
CA GLN A 367 19.03 5.56 13.37
C GLN A 367 20.50 5.74 13.00
N LEU A 368 20.95 5.06 11.95
CA LEU A 368 22.32 5.19 11.43
C LEU A 368 22.64 6.64 11.04
N ARG A 369 21.68 7.36 10.47
CA ARG A 369 21.83 8.79 10.16
C ARG A 369 22.07 9.63 11.41
N HIS A 370 21.22 9.49 12.44
CA HIS A 370 21.39 10.22 13.69
C HIS A 370 22.73 9.91 14.38
N GLU A 371 23.11 8.65 14.46
CA GLU A 371 24.39 8.24 15.05
C GLU A 371 25.58 8.82 14.27
N THR A 372 25.53 8.79 12.94
CA THR A 372 26.59 9.33 12.08
C THR A 372 26.74 10.83 12.26
N ASP A 373 25.63 11.58 12.28
CA ASP A 373 25.66 13.03 12.49
C ASP A 373 26.26 13.37 13.88
N MET A 374 25.98 12.57 14.91
CA MET A 374 26.59 12.71 16.24
C MET A 374 28.10 12.43 16.23
N PHE A 375 28.55 11.36 15.57
CA PHE A 375 29.98 11.07 15.44
C PHE A 375 30.71 12.15 14.65
N ASN A 376 30.11 12.63 13.55
CA ASN A 376 30.68 13.71 12.75
C ASN A 376 30.80 15.01 13.55
N GLN A 377 29.84 15.32 14.43
CA GLN A 377 29.94 16.48 15.31
C GLN A 377 31.11 16.38 16.30
N SER A 378 31.48 15.17 16.73
CA SER A 378 32.57 14.97 17.70
C SER A 378 33.99 15.19 17.12
N THR A 379 34.16 15.16 15.80
CA THR A 379 35.49 15.26 15.15
C THR A 379 36.16 16.62 15.36
N VAL A 380 35.39 17.68 15.61
CA VAL A 380 35.91 19.05 15.81
C VAL A 380 36.32 19.34 17.25
N GLU A 381 36.03 18.45 18.21
CA GLU A 381 36.31 18.70 19.63
C GLU A 381 37.81 18.91 19.93
N LEU A 382 38.69 18.15 19.27
CA LEU A 382 40.13 18.33 19.39
C LEU A 382 40.64 19.61 18.72
N VAL A 383 40.02 20.00 17.60
CA VAL A 383 40.32 21.28 16.93
C VAL A 383 40.01 22.44 17.88
N ASP A 384 38.81 22.43 18.47
CA ASP A 384 38.39 23.41 19.48
C ASP A 384 39.34 23.46 20.69
N GLN A 385 39.86 22.31 21.13
CA GLN A 385 40.83 22.25 22.22
C GLN A 385 42.17 22.92 21.87
N LEU A 386 42.68 22.72 20.65
CA LEU A 386 43.92 23.37 20.21
C LEU A 386 43.72 24.85 19.91
N LEU A 387 42.59 25.24 19.31
CA LEU A 387 42.27 26.65 19.07
C LEU A 387 42.25 27.48 20.36
N ARG A 388 41.78 26.91 21.48
CA ARG A 388 41.85 27.57 22.81
C ARG A 388 43.27 27.71 23.36
N LYS A 389 44.23 26.93 22.84
CA LYS A 389 45.65 26.96 23.24
C LYS A 389 46.53 27.83 22.34
N VAL A 390 45.96 28.40 21.27
CA VAL A 390 46.70 29.31 20.39
C VAL A 390 47.13 30.55 21.17
N ASP A 391 48.43 30.81 21.21
CA ASP A 391 49.04 31.92 21.94
C ASP A 391 50.00 32.71 21.04
N PRO A 392 49.56 33.87 20.52
CA PRO A 392 50.39 34.70 19.64
C PRO A 392 51.69 35.20 20.29
N ALA A 393 51.73 35.37 21.61
CA ALA A 393 52.93 35.84 22.29
C ALA A 393 53.98 34.72 22.34
N LYS A 394 53.55 33.49 22.64
CA LYS A 394 54.39 32.31 22.64
C LYS A 394 54.91 31.99 21.24
N ASP A 395 54.05 32.05 20.22
CA ASP A 395 54.44 31.81 18.83
C ASP A 395 55.49 32.83 18.35
N ARG A 396 55.28 34.13 18.66
CA ARG A 396 56.28 35.18 18.39
C ARG A 396 57.61 34.89 19.11
N GLU A 397 57.55 34.49 20.38
CA GLU A 397 58.76 34.17 21.15
C GLU A 397 59.55 33.01 20.53
N LEU A 398 58.85 31.93 20.13
CA LEU A 398 59.47 30.78 19.46
C LEU A 398 60.16 31.22 18.17
N TRP A 399 59.46 31.96 17.31
CA TRP A 399 60.00 32.40 16.02
C TRP A 399 61.21 33.33 16.18
N VAL A 400 61.14 34.33 17.08
CA VAL A 400 62.25 35.26 17.34
C VAL A 400 63.45 34.53 17.93
N LYS A 401 63.26 33.54 18.81
CA LYS A 401 64.38 32.76 19.38
C LYS A 401 65.18 32.02 18.31
N GLU A 402 64.50 31.50 17.29
CA GLU A 402 65.11 30.79 16.18
C GLU A 402 65.74 31.73 15.15
N HIS A 403 65.11 32.88 14.88
CA HIS A 403 65.46 33.75 13.74
C HIS A 403 66.15 35.08 14.12
N LYS A 404 66.42 35.34 15.41
CA LYS A 404 67.06 36.60 15.83
C LYS A 404 68.43 36.81 15.15
N THR A 405 68.68 38.04 14.70
CA THR A 405 69.93 38.44 14.03
C THR A 405 70.89 39.21 14.93
N GLY A 406 70.46 39.50 16.16
CA GLY A 406 71.21 40.25 17.16
C GLY A 406 70.26 40.90 18.17
N ASP A 407 70.74 41.14 19.38
CA ASP A 407 70.01 41.82 20.47
C ASP A 407 70.63 43.17 20.85
N ILE A 408 71.80 43.50 20.27
CA ILE A 408 72.47 44.78 20.43
C ILE A 408 71.88 45.80 19.45
N ARG A 409 71.45 46.94 19.98
CA ARG A 409 70.97 48.06 19.16
C ARG A 409 72.17 48.85 18.59
N PRO A 410 72.07 49.39 17.37
CA PRO A 410 73.08 50.30 16.84
C PRO A 410 73.32 51.51 17.76
N VAL A 411 74.55 52.01 17.79
CA VAL A 411 74.96 53.23 18.51
C VAL A 411 75.59 54.23 17.55
N ASP A 412 75.64 55.50 17.95
CA ASP A 412 76.26 56.57 17.16
C ASP A 412 77.78 56.41 17.09
N MET A 413 78.36 56.89 15.98
CA MET A 413 79.81 56.87 15.76
C MET A 413 80.47 58.03 16.53
N GLU A 414 81.56 57.73 17.25
CA GLU A 414 82.34 58.75 17.97
C GLU A 414 83.16 59.63 17.00
N ILE A 415 83.39 60.89 17.37
CA ILE A 415 84.13 61.91 16.58
C ILE A 415 85.63 61.83 16.86
#